data_AF-A0A2H6BNC0-F1
#
_entry.id   AF-A0A2H6BNC0-F1
#
_cell.length_a   1.000
_cell.length_b   1.000
_cell.length_c   1.000
_cell.angle_alpha   90.00
_cell.angle_beta   90.00
_cell.angle_gamma   90.00
#
_symmetry.space_group_name_H-M   'P 1'
#
loop_
_entity.id
_entity.type
_entity.pdbx_description
1 polymer ?
#
loop_
_entity_poly.entity_id
_entity_poly.type
_entity_poly.pdbx_seq_one_letter_code
_entity_poly.pdbx_strand_id
1 'polypeptide(L)'
;MSKANLTGANLTDVKLDENNLTLLDGTILTNTIMPEINIEIIGESRLEKVAQLLKHIDPKSQSRILAIHSMTDSIWWDNPPGQKFWEVNQELIKRGISIQRVFILPEVPTPKHLQVIQEQLNSGIEVACICHEKAKDVEGYCWDDTNLLISENLSVPRNSFTARRTMNGQTESGYISYQTRVVETDKSIFNALWEKSEKLSTEANIQEQLANLNT
;
A
#
# COMPACT_ATOMS: atom_id res chain seq x y z
N MET A 1 15.19 31.60 1.79
CA MET A 1 14.95 30.15 1.88
C MET A 1 16.30 29.44 1.81
N SER A 2 16.76 28.83 2.90
CA SER A 2 17.99 28.02 2.88
C SER A 2 17.65 26.61 2.41
N LYS A 3 18.18 26.20 1.26
CA LYS A 3 18.14 24.79 0.85
C LYS A 3 19.17 24.05 1.70
N ALA A 4 18.74 23.14 2.55
CA ALA A 4 19.64 22.29 3.32
C ALA A 4 20.38 21.35 2.35
N ASN A 5 21.71 21.44 2.31
CA ASN A 5 22.53 20.51 1.54
C ASN A 5 22.78 19.26 2.40
N LEU A 6 22.11 18.16 2.07
CA LEU A 6 22.17 16.90 2.82
C LEU A 6 23.18 15.90 2.25
N THR A 7 24.06 16.31 1.32
CA THR A 7 25.10 15.43 0.77
C THR A 7 26.07 15.00 1.90
N GLY A 8 25.94 13.77 2.37
CA GLY A 8 26.78 13.17 3.42
C GLY A 8 26.10 12.96 4.78
N ALA A 9 24.82 13.34 4.94
CA ALA A 9 24.06 13.00 6.14
C ALA A 9 23.69 11.50 6.12
N ASN A 10 23.97 10.79 7.23
CA ASN A 10 23.51 9.41 7.42
C ASN A 10 22.01 9.45 7.77
N LEU A 11 21.16 9.50 6.75
CA LEU A 11 19.71 9.61 6.85
C LEU A 11 19.03 8.24 6.96
N THR A 12 19.66 7.23 7.57
CA THR A 12 19.07 5.89 7.66
C THR A 12 17.70 5.92 8.32
N ASP A 13 17.54 6.75 9.35
CA ASP A 13 16.29 6.90 10.11
C ASP A 13 15.99 8.39 10.32
N VAL A 14 14.95 8.88 9.65
CA VAL A 14 14.50 10.26 9.76
C VAL A 14 13.10 10.27 10.37
N LYS A 15 12.98 10.87 11.56
CA LYS A 15 11.67 11.17 12.17
C LYS A 15 11.25 12.55 11.70
N LEU A 16 10.22 12.63 10.88
CA LEU A 16 9.66 13.91 10.42
C LEU A 16 8.38 14.20 11.19
N ASP A 17 8.28 15.39 11.77
CA ASP A 17 7.01 15.93 12.24
C ASP A 17 6.16 16.40 11.03
N GLU A 18 4.87 16.65 11.28
CA GLU A 18 3.89 17.01 10.23
C GLU A 18 4.28 18.27 9.42
N ASN A 19 5.24 19.08 9.90
CA ASN A 19 5.59 20.39 9.35
C ASN A 19 6.86 20.43 8.47
N ASN A 20 7.65 19.35 8.37
CA ASN A 20 8.99 19.38 7.76
C ASN A 20 9.18 18.44 6.55
N LEU A 21 8.38 18.56 5.47
CA LEU A 21 8.37 17.59 4.36
C LEU A 21 8.73 18.13 2.96
N THR A 22 9.77 18.95 2.88
CA THR A 22 10.38 19.30 1.58
C THR A 22 11.09 18.12 0.89
N LEU A 23 11.26 16.98 1.56
CA LEU A 23 11.96 15.80 1.03
C LEU A 23 11.14 15.02 -0.02
N LEU A 24 9.81 15.14 0.00
CA LEU A 24 8.90 14.40 -0.89
C LEU A 24 8.29 15.29 -1.99
N ASP A 25 8.60 16.59 -1.96
CA ASP A 25 8.14 17.59 -2.92
C ASP A 25 8.96 17.53 -4.22
N GLY A 26 8.67 16.50 -5.01
CA GLY A 26 8.96 16.48 -6.44
C GLY A 26 10.39 16.08 -6.82
N THR A 27 10.45 15.28 -7.90
CA THR A 27 11.65 15.04 -8.73
C THR A 27 12.64 13.94 -8.29
N ILE A 28 12.32 13.02 -7.37
CA ILE A 28 13.27 11.92 -7.05
C ILE A 28 13.04 10.62 -7.86
N LEU A 29 11.83 10.39 -8.41
CA LEU A 29 11.50 9.08 -9.00
C LEU A 29 11.97 8.84 -10.44
N THR A 30 12.54 9.81 -11.14
CA THR A 30 12.69 9.67 -12.60
C THR A 30 14.06 9.25 -13.13
N ASN A 31 15.19 9.35 -12.40
CA ASN A 31 16.49 8.85 -12.93
C ASN A 31 17.66 8.77 -11.92
N THR A 32 17.47 9.08 -10.64
CA THR A 32 18.54 8.99 -9.62
C THR A 32 18.17 7.91 -8.59
N ILE A 33 19.15 7.13 -8.15
CA ILE A 33 18.96 6.11 -7.11
C ILE A 33 18.50 6.79 -5.83
N MET A 34 17.36 6.34 -5.27
CA MET A 34 16.89 6.81 -3.96
C MET A 34 17.91 6.47 -2.86
N PRO A 35 18.16 7.36 -1.89
CA PRO A 35 18.94 7.01 -0.72
C PRO A 35 18.21 5.96 0.13
N GLU A 36 18.98 5.11 0.82
CA GLU A 36 18.46 4.16 1.82
C GLU A 36 17.97 4.94 3.06
N ILE A 37 16.70 5.34 3.03
CA ILE A 37 16.06 6.14 4.09
C ILE A 37 14.77 5.48 4.57
N ASN A 38 14.58 5.47 5.88
CA ASN A 38 13.30 5.17 6.51
C ASN A 38 12.72 6.44 7.14
N ILE A 39 11.50 6.78 6.76
CA ILE A 39 10.79 7.97 7.21
C ILE A 39 9.64 7.50 8.09
N GLU A 40 9.77 7.69 9.40
CA GLU A 40 8.64 7.48 10.32
C GLU A 40 7.64 8.62 10.14
N ILE A 41 6.36 8.25 10.00
CA ILE A 41 5.25 9.20 9.85
C ILE A 41 4.24 8.92 10.95
N ILE A 42 3.92 9.96 11.70
CA ILE A 42 2.89 9.95 12.74
C ILE A 42 1.68 10.74 12.21
N GLY A 43 0.48 10.23 12.41
CA GLY A 43 -0.77 10.90 12.01
C GLY A 43 -1.22 10.69 10.56
N GLU A 44 -2.37 11.28 10.21
CA GLU A 44 -3.10 11.07 8.94
C GLU A 44 -2.33 11.52 7.68
N SER A 45 -1.24 12.27 7.84
CA SER A 45 -0.41 12.80 6.75
C SER A 45 0.22 11.73 5.85
N ARG A 46 0.27 10.46 6.28
CA ARG A 46 0.89 9.36 5.52
C ARG A 46 0.16 9.08 4.20
N LEU A 47 -1.18 8.98 4.22
CA LEU A 47 -1.93 8.59 3.02
C LEU A 47 -1.79 9.64 1.92
N GLU A 48 -1.83 10.92 2.29
CA GLU A 48 -1.65 12.02 1.35
C GLU A 48 -0.24 12.02 0.73
N LYS A 49 0.79 11.73 1.52
CA LYS A 49 2.17 11.60 1.02
C LYS A 49 2.34 10.42 0.08
N VAL A 50 1.78 9.26 0.43
CA VAL A 50 1.80 8.09 -0.46
C VAL A 50 1.08 8.41 -1.76
N ALA A 51 -0.09 9.05 -1.70
CA ALA A 51 -0.82 9.48 -2.88
C ALA A 51 -0.01 10.45 -3.75
N GLN A 52 0.71 11.40 -3.15
CA GLN A 52 1.63 12.30 -3.86
C GLN A 52 2.78 11.53 -4.52
N LEU A 53 3.45 10.61 -3.81
CA LEU A 53 4.54 9.81 -4.37
C LEU A 53 4.08 8.96 -5.56
N LEU A 54 2.94 8.29 -5.42
CA LEU A 54 2.35 7.47 -6.48
C LEU A 54 2.04 8.29 -7.74
N LYS A 55 1.53 9.53 -7.59
CA LYS A 55 1.27 10.42 -8.74
C LYS A 55 2.51 10.77 -9.56
N HIS A 56 3.69 10.70 -8.95
CA HIS A 56 4.99 11.00 -9.58
C HIS A 56 5.72 9.78 -10.12
N ILE A 57 5.13 8.57 -10.03
CA ILE A 57 5.67 7.39 -10.71
C ILE A 57 5.69 7.67 -12.21
N ASP A 58 6.86 7.51 -12.82
CA ASP A 58 7.01 7.59 -14.27
C ASP A 58 6.22 6.44 -14.91
N PRO A 59 5.27 6.69 -15.81
CA PRO A 59 4.57 5.63 -16.55
C PRO A 59 5.53 4.66 -17.26
N LYS A 60 6.76 5.09 -17.56
CA LYS A 60 7.80 4.26 -18.19
C LYS A 60 8.64 3.44 -17.22
N SER A 61 8.51 3.61 -15.89
CA SER A 61 9.36 2.95 -14.91
C SER A 61 9.18 1.43 -14.83
N GLN A 62 8.24 0.87 -15.60
CA GLN A 62 7.78 -0.53 -15.46
C GLN A 62 7.42 -0.83 -14.01
N SER A 63 6.81 0.13 -13.31
CA SER A 63 6.43 -0.07 -11.92
C SER A 63 5.18 -0.95 -11.81
N ARG A 64 5.06 -1.63 -10.67
CA ARG A 64 3.82 -2.25 -10.21
C ARG A 64 3.56 -1.93 -8.74
N ILE A 65 2.30 -1.97 -8.35
CA ILE A 65 1.88 -1.74 -6.97
C ILE A 65 1.40 -3.05 -6.36
N LEU A 66 1.91 -3.37 -5.18
CA LEU A 66 1.44 -4.48 -4.35
C LEU A 66 0.83 -3.89 -3.08
N ALA A 67 -0.36 -4.33 -2.68
CA ALA A 67 -1.02 -3.78 -1.51
C ALA A 67 -1.71 -4.85 -0.66
N ILE A 68 -1.60 -4.73 0.66
CA ILE A 68 -2.40 -5.48 1.63
C ILE A 68 -3.29 -4.49 2.33
N HIS A 69 -4.58 -4.79 2.37
CA HIS A 69 -5.56 -3.94 3.01
C HIS A 69 -6.45 -4.74 3.93
N SER A 70 -6.45 -4.38 5.21
CA SER A 70 -7.40 -4.95 6.17
C SER A 70 -8.74 -4.23 6.10
N MET A 71 -9.80 -5.00 5.92
CA MET A 71 -11.19 -4.54 5.84
C MET A 71 -12.02 -5.03 7.03
N THR A 72 -11.39 -5.22 8.19
CA THR A 72 -12.09 -5.37 9.46
C THR A 72 -13.03 -4.18 9.71
N ASP A 73 -12.66 -2.99 9.21
CA ASP A 73 -13.55 -1.84 9.01
C ASP A 73 -13.44 -1.27 7.58
N SER A 74 -14.57 -1.19 6.86
CA SER A 74 -14.64 -0.64 5.50
C SER A 74 -15.05 0.83 5.42
N ILE A 75 -15.34 1.48 6.55
CA ILE A 75 -15.80 2.87 6.61
C ILE A 75 -14.81 3.84 5.94
N TRP A 76 -13.52 3.55 6.02
CA TRP A 76 -12.50 4.43 5.46
C TRP A 76 -12.57 4.56 3.93
N TRP A 77 -13.15 3.59 3.22
CA TRP A 77 -13.23 3.65 1.75
C TRP A 77 -14.15 4.77 1.26
N ASP A 78 -15.13 5.14 2.08
CA ASP A 78 -16.11 6.20 1.77
C ASP A 78 -15.68 7.58 2.30
N ASN A 79 -14.60 7.65 3.08
CA ASN A 79 -14.10 8.91 3.60
C ASN A 79 -13.28 9.68 2.53
N PRO A 80 -13.13 11.01 2.65
CA PRO A 80 -12.43 11.79 1.63
C PRO A 80 -10.98 11.33 1.35
N PRO A 81 -10.17 10.95 2.36
CA PRO A 81 -8.85 10.35 2.12
C PRO A 81 -8.90 9.04 1.30
N GLY A 82 -9.85 8.14 1.59
CA GLY A 82 -10.06 6.91 0.85
C GLY A 82 -10.44 7.15 -0.60
N GLN A 83 -11.35 8.10 -0.84
CA GLN A 83 -11.74 8.51 -2.20
C GLN A 83 -10.57 9.10 -2.99
N LYS A 84 -9.77 9.99 -2.40
CA LYS A 84 -8.55 10.52 -3.04
C LYS A 84 -7.56 9.40 -3.39
N PHE A 85 -7.39 8.42 -2.50
CA PHE A 85 -6.50 7.29 -2.75
C PHE A 85 -7.04 6.38 -3.86
N TRP A 86 -8.36 6.21 -3.92
CA TRP A 86 -9.01 5.49 -5.01
C TRP A 86 -8.80 6.17 -6.37
N GLU A 87 -8.95 7.49 -6.46
CA GLU A 87 -8.65 8.27 -7.66
C GLU A 87 -7.20 8.07 -8.14
N VAL A 88 -6.25 7.98 -7.20
CA VAL A 88 -4.84 7.70 -7.54
C VAL A 88 -4.69 6.30 -8.15
N ASN A 89 -5.32 5.27 -7.60
CA ASN A 89 -5.28 3.93 -8.18
C ASN A 89 -5.85 3.91 -9.61
N GLN A 90 -6.98 4.59 -9.83
CA GLN A 90 -7.58 4.72 -11.16
C GLN A 90 -6.63 5.36 -12.17
N GLU A 91 -5.93 6.41 -11.75
CA GLU A 91 -4.96 7.10 -12.60
C GLU A 91 -3.72 6.23 -12.90
N LEU A 92 -3.22 5.47 -11.92
CA LEU A 92 -2.13 4.52 -12.13
C LEU A 92 -2.50 3.44 -13.16
N ILE A 93 -3.71 2.88 -13.05
CA ILE A 93 -4.21 1.88 -14.00
C ILE A 93 -4.30 2.46 -15.41
N LYS A 94 -4.83 3.69 -15.56
CA LYS A 94 -4.89 4.38 -16.87
C LYS A 94 -3.49 4.60 -17.48
N ARG A 95 -2.47 4.74 -16.64
CA ARG A 95 -1.06 4.85 -17.06
C ARG A 95 -0.41 3.51 -17.36
N GLY A 96 -1.13 2.39 -17.23
CA GLY A 96 -0.63 1.04 -17.48
C GLY A 96 0.18 0.45 -16.33
N ILE A 97 0.12 1.04 -15.13
CA ILE A 97 0.75 0.48 -13.93
C ILE A 97 -0.16 -0.60 -13.35
N SER A 98 0.36 -1.82 -13.22
CA SER A 98 -0.39 -2.93 -12.65
C SER A 98 -0.50 -2.81 -11.13
N ILE A 99 -1.64 -3.24 -10.58
CA ILE A 99 -1.92 -3.23 -9.15
C ILE A 99 -2.42 -4.62 -8.74
N GLN A 100 -1.77 -5.21 -7.75
CA GLN A 100 -2.22 -6.44 -7.08
C GLN A 100 -2.58 -6.10 -5.64
N ARG A 101 -3.73 -6.57 -5.17
CA ARG A 101 -4.24 -6.25 -3.84
C ARG A 101 -4.77 -7.48 -3.11
N VAL A 102 -4.28 -7.71 -1.90
CA VAL A 102 -4.86 -8.64 -0.94
C VAL A 102 -5.81 -7.89 -0.02
N PHE A 103 -7.05 -8.33 0.07
CA PHE A 103 -7.99 -7.91 1.11
C PHE A 103 -8.07 -8.95 2.23
N ILE A 104 -7.82 -8.49 3.45
CA ILE A 104 -8.05 -9.28 4.65
C ILE A 104 -9.46 -8.96 5.13
N LEU A 105 -10.35 -9.94 5.04
CA LEU A 105 -11.78 -9.79 5.34
C LEU A 105 -12.11 -10.31 6.73
N PRO A 106 -13.10 -9.74 7.42
CA PRO A 106 -13.68 -10.39 8.59
C PRO A 106 -14.34 -11.71 8.19
N GLU A 107 -14.59 -12.56 9.17
CA GLU A 107 -15.17 -13.90 9.00
C GLU A 107 -16.53 -13.83 8.27
N VAL A 108 -17.28 -12.76 8.51
CA VAL A 108 -18.55 -12.50 7.82
C VAL A 108 -18.43 -11.19 7.03
N PRO A 109 -18.11 -11.26 5.73
CA PRO A 109 -18.09 -10.09 4.87
C PRO A 109 -19.47 -9.43 4.77
N THR A 110 -19.50 -8.10 4.79
CA THR A 110 -20.73 -7.32 4.60
C THR A 110 -20.94 -7.01 3.12
N PRO A 111 -22.16 -6.60 2.70
CA PRO A 111 -22.38 -6.13 1.33
C PRO A 111 -21.44 -5.00 0.91
N LYS A 112 -21.01 -4.15 1.86
CA LYS A 112 -20.04 -3.09 1.60
C LYS A 112 -18.67 -3.65 1.23
N HIS A 113 -18.23 -4.73 1.88
CA HIS A 113 -16.97 -5.38 1.53
C HIS A 113 -17.00 -5.89 0.10
N LEU A 114 -18.10 -6.56 -0.27
CA LEU A 114 -18.30 -7.07 -1.63
C LEU A 114 -18.30 -5.94 -2.67
N GLN A 115 -18.95 -4.83 -2.36
CA GLN A 115 -18.98 -3.66 -3.23
C GLN A 115 -17.57 -3.13 -3.51
N VAL A 116 -16.77 -2.90 -2.46
CA VAL A 116 -15.39 -2.38 -2.59
C VAL A 116 -14.53 -3.33 -3.43
N ILE A 117 -14.63 -4.64 -3.20
CA ILE A 117 -13.90 -5.65 -3.95
C ILE A 117 -14.32 -5.64 -5.43
N GLN A 118 -15.62 -5.58 -5.71
CA GLN A 118 -16.14 -5.55 -7.08
C GLN A 118 -15.69 -4.30 -7.83
N GLU A 119 -15.69 -3.14 -7.17
CA GLU A 119 -15.20 -1.88 -7.74
C GLU A 119 -13.71 -1.96 -8.13
N GLN A 120 -12.89 -2.62 -7.30
CA GLN A 120 -11.47 -2.85 -7.57
C GLN A 120 -11.27 -3.77 -8.78
N LEU A 121 -11.95 -4.91 -8.80
CA LEU A 121 -11.90 -5.87 -9.89
C LEU A 121 -12.34 -5.23 -11.22
N ASN A 122 -13.47 -4.52 -11.22
CA ASN A 122 -13.99 -3.84 -12.40
C ASN A 122 -13.06 -2.76 -12.95
N SER A 123 -12.17 -2.25 -12.10
CA SER A 123 -11.17 -1.26 -12.49
C SER A 123 -9.90 -1.89 -13.07
N GLY A 124 -9.79 -3.22 -13.09
CA GLY A 124 -8.61 -3.93 -13.58
C GLY A 124 -7.53 -4.16 -12.52
N ILE A 125 -7.87 -4.05 -11.23
CA ILE A 125 -6.97 -4.45 -10.15
C ILE A 125 -7.08 -5.97 -9.96
N GLU A 126 -5.94 -6.64 -9.86
CA GLU A 126 -5.90 -8.06 -9.50
C GLU A 126 -6.16 -8.18 -8.00
N VAL A 127 -7.26 -8.84 -7.63
CA VAL A 127 -7.69 -8.94 -6.24
C VAL A 127 -7.60 -10.37 -5.73
N ALA A 128 -7.02 -10.52 -4.55
CA ALA A 128 -7.10 -11.74 -3.76
C ALA A 128 -7.70 -11.45 -2.38
N CYS A 129 -8.37 -12.42 -1.79
CA CYS A 129 -9.02 -12.31 -0.48
C CYS A 129 -8.60 -13.43 0.46
N ILE A 130 -8.49 -13.11 1.74
CA ILE A 130 -8.22 -14.07 2.82
C ILE A 130 -9.02 -13.65 4.05
N CYS A 131 -9.55 -14.60 4.83
CA CYS A 131 -10.18 -14.26 6.10
C CYS A 131 -9.12 -13.91 7.15
N HIS A 132 -9.49 -13.02 8.07
CA HIS A 132 -8.61 -12.50 9.12
C HIS A 132 -7.96 -13.63 9.93
N GLU A 133 -8.76 -14.63 10.35
CA GLU A 133 -8.28 -15.80 11.08
C GLU A 133 -7.20 -16.60 10.35
N LYS A 134 -7.20 -16.67 9.00
CA LYS A 134 -6.15 -17.34 8.23
C LYS A 134 -4.93 -16.44 8.00
N ALA A 135 -5.13 -15.12 7.98
CA ALA A 135 -4.06 -14.14 7.76
C ALA A 135 -3.15 -13.98 8.98
N LYS A 136 -3.66 -14.18 10.21
CA LYS A 136 -2.89 -14.08 11.46
C LYS A 136 -1.68 -15.01 11.52
N ASP A 137 -1.75 -16.14 10.79
CA ASP A 137 -0.68 -17.13 10.71
C ASP A 137 0.47 -16.69 9.78
N VAL A 138 0.37 -15.52 9.14
CA VAL A 138 1.45 -14.91 8.39
C VAL A 138 2.23 -13.96 9.30
N GLU A 139 3.35 -14.48 9.81
CA GLU A 139 4.44 -13.75 10.49
C GLU A 139 4.03 -12.82 11.65
N GLY A 140 3.17 -13.25 12.58
CA GLY A 140 3.01 -12.55 13.87
C GLY A 140 2.53 -11.09 13.79
N TYR A 141 1.97 -10.69 12.64
CA TYR A 141 1.45 -9.35 12.40
C TYR A 141 -0.01 -9.25 12.85
N CYS A 142 -0.34 -8.15 13.53
CA CYS A 142 -1.72 -7.77 13.79
C CYS A 142 -2.27 -7.06 12.55
N TRP A 143 -3.06 -7.80 11.76
CA TRP A 143 -3.66 -7.29 10.53
C TRP A 143 -4.89 -6.43 10.76
N ASP A 144 -5.48 -6.43 11.96
CA ASP A 144 -6.67 -5.61 12.27
C ASP A 144 -6.45 -4.12 11.94
N ASP A 145 -5.21 -3.68 12.13
CA ASP A 145 -4.84 -2.27 12.14
C ASP A 145 -3.75 -1.94 11.11
N THR A 146 -3.35 -2.92 10.29
CA THR A 146 -2.19 -2.79 9.39
C THR A 146 -2.60 -2.74 7.92
N ASN A 147 -2.08 -1.71 7.22
CA ASN A 147 -2.09 -1.67 5.75
C ASN A 147 -0.67 -1.59 5.22
N LEU A 148 -0.43 -2.23 4.08
CA LEU A 148 0.86 -2.26 3.42
C LEU A 148 0.70 -1.86 1.95
N LEU A 149 1.60 -1.04 1.45
CA LEU A 149 1.75 -0.76 0.03
C LEU A 149 3.22 -0.82 -0.35
N ILE A 150 3.53 -1.52 -1.43
CA ILE A 150 4.85 -1.52 -2.06
C ILE A 150 4.68 -0.95 -3.47
N SER A 151 5.47 0.07 -3.80
CA SER A 151 5.70 0.47 -5.18
C SER A 151 7.01 -0.14 -5.63
N GLU A 152 6.92 -1.17 -6.46
CA GLU A 152 8.09 -1.84 -7.02
C GLU A 152 8.45 -1.18 -8.35
N ASN A 153 9.70 -0.75 -8.50
CA ASN A 153 10.25 -0.29 -9.76
C ASN A 153 11.06 -1.44 -10.38
N LEU A 154 10.51 -2.09 -11.41
CA LEU A 154 11.13 -3.26 -12.03
C LEU A 154 12.40 -2.89 -12.83
N SER A 155 12.48 -1.65 -13.33
CA SER A 155 13.63 -1.19 -14.10
C SER A 155 14.82 -0.81 -13.20
N VAL A 156 14.51 -0.17 -12.06
CA VAL A 156 15.50 0.32 -11.10
C VAL A 156 15.03 -0.08 -9.69
N PRO A 157 15.30 -1.31 -9.22
CA PRO A 157 14.79 -1.82 -7.95
C PRO A 157 15.07 -0.92 -6.74
N ARG A 158 16.21 -0.20 -6.76
CA ARG A 158 16.58 0.78 -5.73
C ARG A 158 15.70 2.02 -5.66
N ASN A 159 14.77 2.19 -6.60
CA ASN A 159 13.76 3.26 -6.57
C ASN A 159 12.41 2.75 -6.05
N SER A 160 12.35 1.49 -5.60
CA SER A 160 11.17 0.95 -4.94
C SER A 160 11.03 1.54 -3.55
N PHE A 161 9.79 1.62 -3.07
CA PHE A 161 9.50 2.00 -1.69
C PHE A 161 8.33 1.20 -1.14
N THR A 162 8.28 1.11 0.17
CA THR A 162 7.14 0.58 0.90
C THR A 162 6.55 1.67 1.79
N ALA A 163 5.24 1.60 2.02
CA ALA A 163 4.53 2.40 2.99
C ALA A 163 3.67 1.49 3.85
N ARG A 164 3.87 1.56 5.17
CA ARG A 164 3.08 0.82 6.16
C ARG A 164 2.29 1.76 7.05
N ARG A 165 1.05 1.39 7.33
CA ARG A 165 0.20 1.99 8.36
C ARG A 165 -0.01 0.97 9.47
N THR A 166 0.01 1.42 10.71
CA THR A 166 -0.40 0.66 11.89
C THR A 166 -1.23 1.57 12.79
N MET A 167 -2.48 1.17 13.03
CA MET A 167 -3.33 1.82 14.04
C MET A 167 -3.06 1.25 15.42
N ASN A 168 -3.13 2.11 16.44
CA ASN A 168 -3.13 1.72 17.84
C ASN A 168 -4.24 2.51 18.55
N GLY A 169 -5.42 1.92 18.62
CA GLY A 169 -6.64 2.62 19.03
C GLY A 169 -6.97 3.78 18.08
N GLN A 170 -6.94 5.02 18.59
CA GLN A 170 -7.21 6.22 17.78
C GLN A 170 -5.94 6.84 17.16
N THR A 171 -4.75 6.29 17.44
CA THR A 171 -3.48 6.86 16.95
C THR A 171 -3.01 6.11 15.70
N GLU A 172 -2.76 6.84 14.61
CA GLU A 172 -2.07 6.31 13.43
C GLU A 172 -0.55 6.48 13.56
N SER A 173 0.18 5.38 13.34
CA SER A 173 1.63 5.38 13.15
C SER A 173 1.99 4.65 11.85
N GLY A 174 3.19 4.87 11.33
CA GLY A 174 3.63 4.20 10.12
C GLY A 174 4.96 4.69 9.60
N TYR A 175 5.30 4.27 8.39
CA TYR A 175 6.51 4.72 7.71
C TYR A 175 6.36 4.72 6.19
N ILE A 176 7.25 5.46 5.54
CA ILE A 176 7.63 5.27 4.13
C ILE A 176 9.12 4.93 4.12
N SER A 177 9.49 3.82 3.50
CA SER A 177 10.87 3.36 3.47
C SER A 177 11.32 3.06 2.05
N TYR A 178 12.50 3.59 1.72
CA TYR A 178 13.27 3.25 0.53
C TYR A 178 14.41 2.29 0.87
N GLN A 179 14.49 1.81 2.11
CA GLN A 179 15.53 0.85 2.50
C GLN A 179 15.27 -0.49 1.82
N THR A 180 16.26 -1.01 1.08
CA THR A 180 16.11 -2.25 0.30
C THR A 180 15.67 -3.41 1.19
N ARG A 181 16.26 -3.54 2.38
CA ARG A 181 15.90 -4.61 3.33
C ARG A 181 14.43 -4.57 3.73
N VAL A 182 13.90 -3.37 4.00
CA VAL A 182 12.50 -3.20 4.44
C VAL A 182 11.55 -3.49 3.28
N VAL A 183 11.85 -2.99 2.08
CA VAL A 183 11.07 -3.27 0.87
C VAL A 183 11.00 -4.77 0.58
N GLU A 184 12.14 -5.48 0.64
CA GLU A 184 12.17 -6.92 0.37
C GLU A 184 11.46 -7.74 1.46
N THR A 185 11.57 -7.36 2.73
CA THR A 185 10.78 -7.98 3.82
C THR A 185 9.28 -7.81 3.58
N ASP A 186 8.84 -6.59 3.27
CA ASP A 186 7.45 -6.28 3.03
C ASP A 186 6.89 -6.99 1.79
N LYS A 187 7.70 -7.11 0.75
CA LYS A 187 7.37 -7.87 -0.45
C LYS A 187 7.24 -9.36 -0.16
N SER A 188 8.13 -9.94 0.67
CA SER A 188 8.03 -11.33 1.11
C SER A 188 6.71 -11.58 1.85
N ILE A 189 6.31 -10.67 2.74
CA ILE A 189 5.03 -10.74 3.46
C ILE A 189 3.85 -10.70 2.48
N PHE A 190 3.87 -9.76 1.52
CA PHE A 190 2.84 -9.69 0.48
C PHE A 190 2.73 -11.00 -0.30
N ASN A 191 3.85 -11.56 -0.77
CA ASN A 191 3.84 -12.80 -1.55
C ASN A 191 3.27 -13.97 -0.75
N ALA A 192 3.65 -14.11 0.53
CA ALA A 192 3.15 -15.17 1.39
C ALA A 192 1.62 -15.08 1.59
N LEU A 193 1.07 -13.87 1.76
CA LEU A 193 -0.37 -13.67 1.85
C LEU A 193 -1.06 -13.90 0.51
N TRP A 194 -0.50 -13.36 -0.57
CA TRP A 194 -1.03 -13.52 -1.92
C TRP A 194 -1.16 -14.99 -2.29
N GLU A 195 -0.14 -15.81 -2.02
CA GLU A 195 -0.16 -17.25 -2.29
C GLU A 195 -1.28 -17.98 -1.53
N LYS A 196 -1.50 -17.63 -0.25
CA LYS A 196 -2.53 -18.25 0.60
C LYS A 196 -3.95 -17.72 0.37
N SER A 197 -4.09 -16.61 -0.33
CA SER A 197 -5.38 -15.95 -0.58
C SER A 197 -6.12 -16.58 -1.76
N GLU A 198 -7.45 -16.49 -1.75
CA GLU A 198 -8.32 -16.85 -2.88
C GLU A 198 -8.27 -15.75 -3.94
N LYS A 199 -8.00 -16.07 -5.20
CA LYS A 199 -7.86 -15.08 -6.28
C LYS A 199 -9.21 -14.91 -6.95
N LEU A 200 -9.69 -13.69 -6.99
CA LEU A 200 -11.00 -13.40 -7.55
C LEU A 200 -10.91 -13.10 -9.04
N SER A 201 -12.01 -13.32 -9.74
CA SER A 201 -12.14 -12.98 -11.16
C SER A 201 -13.43 -12.20 -11.40
N THR A 202 -13.43 -11.33 -12.41
CA THR A 202 -14.60 -10.55 -12.81
C THR A 202 -15.72 -11.38 -13.43
N GLU A 203 -15.44 -12.63 -13.84
CA GLU A 203 -16.36 -13.49 -14.58
C GLU A 203 -17.27 -14.33 -13.69
N ALA A 204 -16.95 -14.46 -12.40
CA ALA A 204 -17.69 -15.29 -11.46
C ALA A 204 -18.39 -14.45 -10.39
N ASN A 205 -19.47 -15.01 -9.82
CA ASN A 205 -20.20 -14.37 -8.73
C ASN A 205 -19.29 -14.29 -7.49
N ILE A 206 -18.91 -13.06 -7.10
CA ILE A 206 -18.04 -12.82 -5.95
C ILE A 206 -18.59 -13.46 -4.67
N GLN A 207 -19.92 -13.50 -4.49
CA GLN A 207 -20.52 -14.15 -3.31
C GLN A 207 -20.22 -15.65 -3.26
N GLU A 208 -20.21 -16.32 -4.40
CA GLU A 208 -19.89 -17.75 -4.50
C GLU A 208 -18.38 -17.99 -4.29
N GLN A 209 -17.53 -17.12 -4.82
CA GLN A 209 -16.07 -17.21 -4.63
C GLN A 209 -15.67 -17.01 -3.17
N LEU A 210 -16.34 -16.10 -2.46
CA LEU A 210 -16.03 -15.80 -1.06
C LEU A 210 -16.63 -16.80 -0.06
N ALA A 211 -17.60 -17.62 -0.47
CA ALA A 211 -18.20 -18.65 0.40
C ALA A 211 -17.16 -19.66 0.93
N ASN A 212 -16.05 -19.85 0.21
CA ASN A 212 -14.98 -20.79 0.56
C ASN A 212 -13.87 -20.17 1.43
N LEU A 213 -13.94 -18.88 1.79
CA LEU A 213 -12.90 -18.23 2.59
C LEU A 213 -12.76 -18.83 4.00
N ASN A 214 -13.84 -19.38 4.56
CA ASN A 214 -13.89 -19.90 5.93
C ASN A 214 -13.79 -21.42 6.04
N THR A 215 -13.83 -22.16 4.92
CA THR A 215 -13.55 -23.59 4.87
C THR A 215 -12.05 -23.86 4.80
#